data_AF-A0A7Y4WCZ2-F1
#
_entry.id   AF-A0A7Y4WCZ2-F1
#
_cell.length_a   1.000
_cell.length_b   1.000
_cell.length_c   1.000
_cell.angle_alpha   90.00
_cell.angle_beta   90.00
_cell.angle_gamma   90.00
#
_symmetry.space_group_name_H-M   'P 1'
#
loop_
_entity.id
_entity.type
_entity.pdbx_description
1 polymer ?
#
loop_
_entity_poly.entity_id
_entity_poly.type
_entity_poly.pdbx_seq_one_letter_code
_entity_poly.pdbx_strand_id
1 'polypeptide(L)'
;MKNRLLELIKRPVRHIWVGQHPPFEMPTVDLENATAFRVSPSLHQSWDVVWVYERFISDFDSWKLALDECLRLFGRSGLLVLRYKTRRATFSNFGLKNFLFRRHGYSVEMIWEDGVDTETGFVATSVMRVTRADLEPYQAAPWTMAIVTQGTRIENVAKFCKSVRDQDPGRIHEILVHGSPDPSYDPYDVRYIDTIAETPEGITLGRKKNTIARAARHPNLLIAHDRYVLDDGFFEGFEKFGYDFDLCAIHQTYEDGEAYPSYCALNATGLVWAPTVHCENYNILHANQYVNGGLMVFKTHTLRANQFNDLLYWNQAEDVEVSRVFTEAGMPPRMNYLSTATTVGIPKAAATQWTRDTNMDPFN
;
A
#
# COMPACT_ATOMS: atom_id res chain seq x y z
N MET A 1 0.48 -34.47 10.34
CA MET A 1 0.07 -33.15 10.86
C MET A 1 0.26 -32.88 12.37
N LYS A 2 -0.56 -33.43 13.29
CA LYS A 2 -0.67 -32.97 14.71
C LYS A 2 0.65 -32.88 15.49
N ASN A 3 1.48 -33.93 15.46
CA ASN A 3 2.74 -33.95 16.21
C ASN A 3 3.71 -32.85 15.74
N ARG A 4 3.79 -32.59 14.43
CA ARG A 4 4.65 -31.53 13.86
C ARG A 4 4.21 -30.13 14.30
N LEU A 5 2.91 -29.87 14.38
CA LEU A 5 2.39 -28.59 14.88
C LEU A 5 2.66 -28.42 16.38
N LEU A 6 2.50 -29.49 17.17
CA LEU A 6 2.83 -29.46 18.61
C LEU A 6 4.33 -29.20 18.85
N GLU A 7 5.21 -29.74 18.01
CA GLU A 7 6.65 -29.46 18.08
C GLU A 7 6.98 -28.00 17.78
N LEU A 8 6.27 -27.37 16.83
CA LEU A 8 6.44 -25.95 16.52
C LEU A 8 6.03 -25.06 17.69
N ILE A 9 4.89 -25.35 18.32
CA ILE A 9 4.34 -24.57 19.45
C ILE A 9 5.23 -24.62 20.68
N LYS A 10 5.95 -25.73 20.90
CA LYS A 10 6.85 -25.89 22.05
C LYS A 10 8.17 -25.12 21.92
N ARG A 11 8.42 -24.44 20.80
CA ARG A 11 9.64 -23.67 20.61
C ARG A 11 9.63 -22.43 21.51
N PRO A 12 10.74 -22.11 22.20
CA PRO A 12 10.83 -20.94 23.05
C PRO A 12 11.09 -19.67 22.21
N VAL A 13 10.15 -19.33 21.33
CA VAL A 13 10.19 -18.17 20.44
C VAL A 13 8.92 -17.34 20.60
N ARG A 14 8.80 -16.20 19.92
CA ARG A 14 7.60 -15.37 20.00
C ARG A 14 6.55 -15.86 19.01
N HIS A 15 5.40 -16.29 19.53
CA HIS A 15 4.25 -16.75 18.75
C HIS A 15 3.14 -15.70 18.76
N ILE A 16 2.49 -15.50 17.63
CA ILE A 16 1.25 -14.72 17.54
C ILE A 16 0.17 -15.49 16.78
N TRP A 17 -1.05 -15.45 17.30
CA TRP A 17 -2.22 -16.12 16.75
C TRP A 17 -3.15 -15.14 16.05
N VAL A 18 -3.44 -15.38 14.77
CA VAL A 18 -4.43 -14.62 14.00
C VAL A 18 -5.79 -15.29 14.20
N GLY A 19 -6.63 -14.66 15.02
CA GLY A 19 -7.89 -15.20 15.53
C GLY A 19 -8.09 -14.88 17.01
N GLN A 20 -9.25 -15.24 17.55
CA GLN A 20 -9.64 -14.90 18.93
C GLN A 20 -9.45 -16.06 19.91
N HIS A 21 -9.30 -17.29 19.42
CA HIS A 21 -9.32 -18.52 20.21
C HIS A 21 -8.04 -19.33 20.00
N PRO A 22 -6.88 -18.86 20.51
CA PRO A 22 -5.64 -19.60 20.37
C PRO A 22 -5.73 -20.93 21.15
N PRO A 23 -5.10 -22.00 20.65
CA PRO A 23 -5.14 -23.32 21.30
C PRO A 23 -4.32 -23.38 22.60
N PHE A 24 -3.50 -22.36 22.86
CA PHE A 24 -2.66 -22.21 24.04
C PHE A 24 -2.59 -20.72 24.42
N GLU A 25 -2.06 -20.41 25.58
CA GLU A 25 -1.83 -19.03 26.01
C GLU A 25 -0.76 -18.37 25.13
N MET A 26 -1.20 -17.56 24.16
CA MET A 26 -0.34 -16.74 23.32
C MET A 26 -1.07 -15.46 22.88
N PRO A 27 -0.34 -14.38 22.56
CA PRO A 27 -0.92 -13.15 22.04
C PRO A 27 -1.74 -13.38 20.77
N THR A 28 -2.83 -12.63 20.65
CA THR A 28 -3.80 -12.72 19.54
C THR A 28 -3.87 -11.42 18.75
N VAL A 29 -4.33 -11.53 17.51
CA VAL A 29 -4.64 -10.43 16.59
C VAL A 29 -5.95 -10.74 15.91
N ASP A 30 -6.84 -9.75 15.89
CA ASP A 30 -8.10 -9.80 15.18
C ASP A 30 -8.00 -8.94 13.91
N LEU A 31 -7.80 -9.60 12.77
CA LEU A 31 -7.72 -8.91 11.49
C LEU A 31 -9.09 -8.48 10.96
N GLU A 32 -10.17 -9.15 11.34
CA GLU A 32 -11.50 -8.90 10.76
C GLU A 32 -12.14 -7.64 11.30
N ASN A 33 -11.87 -7.35 12.58
CA ASN A 33 -12.29 -6.11 13.22
C ASN A 33 -11.31 -4.96 12.99
N ALA A 34 -10.20 -5.20 12.30
CA ALA A 34 -9.26 -4.16 11.90
C ALA A 34 -9.65 -3.55 10.54
N THR A 35 -9.66 -2.22 10.45
CA THR A 35 -9.84 -1.52 9.17
C THR A 35 -8.67 -1.79 8.24
N ALA A 36 -8.96 -2.18 7.00
CA ALA A 36 -8.00 -2.65 6.00
C ALA A 36 -7.11 -3.81 6.47
N PHE A 37 -7.60 -4.63 7.40
CA PHE A 37 -6.83 -5.68 8.09
C PHE A 37 -5.53 -5.16 8.72
N ARG A 38 -5.45 -3.87 9.07
CA ARG A 38 -4.23 -3.24 9.58
C ARG A 38 -4.18 -3.36 11.10
N VAL A 39 -3.17 -4.04 11.64
CA VAL A 39 -2.97 -4.11 13.09
C VAL A 39 -2.13 -2.94 13.61
N SER A 40 -2.05 -2.82 14.93
CA SER A 40 -1.17 -1.85 15.58
C SER A 40 0.27 -1.99 15.06
N PRO A 41 0.94 -0.88 14.70
CA PRO A 41 2.34 -0.90 14.26
C PRO A 41 3.30 -1.51 15.28
N SER A 42 2.95 -1.45 16.57
CA SER A 42 3.72 -2.07 17.64
C SER A 42 3.85 -3.59 17.52
N LEU A 43 2.98 -4.24 16.74
CA LEU A 43 3.02 -5.68 16.49
C LEU A 43 3.85 -6.05 15.26
N HIS A 44 4.19 -5.09 14.39
CA HIS A 44 5.01 -5.37 13.23
C HIS A 44 6.43 -5.76 13.66
N GLN A 45 7.07 -6.60 12.85
CA GLN A 45 8.48 -6.97 13.00
C GLN A 45 8.86 -7.63 14.34
N SER A 46 7.88 -8.21 15.03
CA SER A 46 8.02 -8.63 16.42
C SER A 46 7.82 -10.12 16.66
N TRP A 47 7.54 -10.91 15.62
CA TRP A 47 7.13 -12.30 15.79
C TRP A 47 8.01 -13.27 15.01
N ASP A 48 8.25 -14.42 15.62
CA ASP A 48 9.07 -15.49 15.04
C ASP A 48 8.17 -16.58 14.42
N VAL A 49 6.94 -16.73 14.91
CA VAL A 49 5.92 -17.63 14.35
C VAL A 49 4.56 -16.93 14.30
N VAL A 50 3.98 -16.85 13.10
CA VAL A 50 2.63 -16.29 12.88
C VAL A 50 1.68 -17.42 12.48
N TRP A 51 0.61 -17.57 13.24
CA TRP A 51 -0.38 -18.62 13.07
C TRP A 51 -1.66 -18.08 12.44
N VAL A 52 -1.92 -18.44 11.19
CA VAL A 52 -3.19 -18.21 10.49
C VAL A 52 -3.87 -19.58 10.36
N TYR A 53 -4.45 -20.04 11.46
CA TYR A 53 -4.91 -21.43 11.59
C TYR A 53 -6.35 -21.60 12.10
N GLU A 54 -6.85 -20.67 12.91
CA GLU A 54 -8.24 -20.67 13.40
C GLU A 54 -9.23 -20.61 12.24
N ARG A 55 -9.08 -19.56 11.44
CA ARG A 55 -9.81 -19.35 10.19
C ARG A 55 -8.91 -19.68 9.00
N PHE A 56 -9.51 -20.18 7.93
CA PHE A 56 -8.82 -20.37 6.68
C PHE A 56 -8.45 -19.01 6.06
N ILE A 57 -7.20 -18.81 5.62
CA ILE A 57 -6.84 -17.57 4.92
C ILE A 57 -7.68 -17.36 3.64
N SER A 58 -8.15 -18.46 3.05
CA SER A 58 -9.04 -18.48 1.88
C SER A 58 -10.47 -18.00 2.17
N ASP A 59 -10.83 -17.80 3.44
CA ASP A 59 -12.15 -17.31 3.84
C ASP A 59 -12.15 -15.78 4.06
N PHE A 60 -11.01 -15.11 3.87
CA PHE A 60 -10.95 -13.65 3.81
C PHE A 60 -11.21 -13.22 2.37
N ASP A 61 -12.21 -12.36 2.15
CA ASP A 61 -12.51 -11.83 0.80
C ASP A 61 -11.27 -11.14 0.21
N SER A 62 -10.56 -10.40 1.05
CA SER A 62 -9.29 -9.74 0.73
C SER A 62 -8.08 -10.49 1.30
N TRP A 63 -8.01 -11.81 1.05
CA TRP A 63 -6.94 -12.66 1.60
C TRP A 63 -5.53 -12.14 1.34
N LYS A 64 -5.29 -11.40 0.24
CA LYS A 64 -4.00 -10.77 -0.05
C LYS A 64 -3.64 -9.67 0.95
N LEU A 65 -4.60 -8.84 1.38
CA LEU A 65 -4.39 -7.83 2.42
C LEU A 65 -4.15 -8.50 3.78
N ALA A 66 -4.98 -9.48 4.13
CA ALA A 66 -4.82 -10.22 5.39
C ALA A 66 -3.46 -10.94 5.46
N LEU A 67 -3.05 -11.59 4.37
CA LEU A 67 -1.75 -12.24 4.27
C LEU A 67 -0.60 -11.24 4.26
N ASP A 68 -0.72 -10.13 3.52
CA ASP A 68 0.26 -9.03 3.57
C ASP A 68 0.47 -8.54 5.00
N GLU A 69 -0.59 -8.33 5.78
CA GLU A 69 -0.46 -7.95 7.20
C GLU A 69 0.25 -9.02 8.02
N CYS A 70 -0.12 -10.30 7.87
CA CYS A 70 0.54 -11.40 8.56
C CYS A 70 2.05 -11.45 8.26
N LEU A 71 2.44 -11.13 7.02
CA LEU A 71 3.85 -11.09 6.61
C LEU A 71 4.63 -9.92 7.24
N ARG A 72 3.94 -8.85 7.68
CA ARG A 72 4.55 -7.69 8.35
C ARG A 72 4.78 -7.91 9.85
N LEU A 73 4.12 -8.91 10.44
CA LEU A 73 4.35 -9.32 11.83
C LEU A 73 5.75 -9.92 12.04
N PHE A 74 6.35 -10.51 11.00
CA PHE A 74 7.69 -11.09 11.08
C PHE A 74 8.78 -10.04 11.19
N GLY A 75 9.76 -10.28 12.05
CA GLY A 75 11.07 -9.64 11.98
C GLY A 75 11.87 -10.13 10.76
N ARG A 76 13.19 -10.33 10.90
CA ARG A 76 14.04 -10.69 9.74
C ARG A 76 13.73 -12.08 9.18
N SER A 77 13.38 -13.03 10.03
CA SER A 77 12.99 -14.37 9.61
C SER A 77 12.01 -14.97 10.59
N GLY A 78 11.09 -15.79 10.11
CA GLY A 78 10.10 -16.48 10.93
C GLY A 78 9.38 -17.60 10.19
N LEU A 79 8.43 -18.23 10.87
CA LEU A 79 7.59 -19.29 10.32
C LEU A 79 6.15 -18.83 10.18
N LEU A 80 5.62 -18.92 8.97
CA LEU A 80 4.20 -18.75 8.68
C LEU A 80 3.52 -20.11 8.71
N VAL A 81 2.56 -20.28 9.62
CA VAL A 81 1.69 -21.46 9.68
C VAL A 81 0.34 -21.06 9.13
N LEU A 82 -0.05 -21.63 8.00
CA LEU A 82 -1.20 -21.20 7.23
C LEU A 82 -2.14 -22.37 6.94
N ARG A 83 -3.43 -22.19 7.22
CA ARG A 83 -4.49 -23.15 6.87
C ARG A 83 -5.40 -22.55 5.79
N TYR A 84 -5.77 -23.33 4.77
CA TYR A 84 -6.61 -22.84 3.67
C TYR A 84 -7.42 -23.93 2.97
N LYS A 85 -8.53 -23.54 2.34
CA LYS A 85 -9.27 -24.34 1.36
C LYS A 85 -8.75 -24.00 -0.04
N THR A 86 -8.45 -25.00 -0.87
CA THR A 86 -7.79 -24.75 -2.17
C THR A 86 -8.73 -24.39 -3.32
N ARG A 87 -10.04 -24.58 -3.15
CA ARG A 87 -11.05 -24.37 -4.19
C ARG A 87 -12.05 -23.30 -3.76
N ARG A 88 -11.70 -22.03 -4.00
CA ARG A 88 -12.58 -20.86 -3.82
C ARG A 88 -12.52 -20.00 -5.09
N ALA A 89 -13.57 -19.23 -5.36
CA ALA A 89 -13.62 -18.35 -6.53
C ALA A 89 -12.46 -17.33 -6.55
N THR A 90 -12.12 -16.78 -5.39
CA THR A 90 -11.13 -15.71 -5.22
C THR A 90 -9.77 -16.19 -4.69
N PHE A 91 -9.62 -17.50 -4.42
CA PHE A 91 -8.43 -18.07 -3.80
C PHE A 91 -8.06 -19.44 -4.38
N SER A 92 -6.77 -19.62 -4.66
CA SER A 92 -6.18 -20.92 -5.00
C SER A 92 -4.80 -21.09 -4.36
N ASN A 93 -4.36 -22.34 -4.22
CA ASN A 93 -3.03 -22.66 -3.68
C ASN A 93 -1.89 -22.14 -4.58
N PHE A 94 -2.07 -22.15 -5.91
CA PHE A 94 -1.08 -21.58 -6.83
C PHE A 94 -1.09 -20.05 -6.79
N GLY A 95 -2.24 -19.41 -6.59
CA GLY A 95 -2.35 -17.96 -6.39
C GLY A 95 -1.65 -17.51 -5.11
N LEU A 96 -1.85 -18.24 -4.00
CA LEU A 96 -1.13 -18.04 -2.74
C LEU A 96 0.39 -18.15 -2.93
N LYS A 97 0.85 -19.25 -3.55
CA LYS A 97 2.29 -19.50 -3.74
C LYS A 97 2.90 -18.47 -4.70
N ASN A 98 2.18 -18.05 -5.73
CA ASN A 98 2.61 -16.98 -6.62
C ASN A 98 2.75 -15.64 -5.88
N PHE A 99 1.75 -15.25 -5.09
CA PHE A 99 1.79 -14.03 -4.27
C PHE A 99 3.01 -14.00 -3.35
N LEU A 100 3.28 -15.11 -2.64
CA LEU A 100 4.43 -15.22 -1.74
C LEU A 100 5.76 -15.24 -2.48
N PHE A 101 5.85 -15.95 -3.61
CA PHE A 101 7.08 -16.08 -4.39
C PHE A 101 7.47 -14.78 -5.10
N ARG A 102 6.48 -14.01 -5.60
CA ARG A 102 6.70 -12.75 -6.31
C ARG A 102 6.91 -11.56 -5.39
N ARG A 103 6.63 -11.71 -4.10
CA ARG A 103 6.70 -10.63 -3.13
C ARG A 103 8.10 -10.01 -3.07
N HIS A 104 8.22 -8.77 -3.52
CA HIS A 104 9.48 -8.03 -3.47
C HIS A 104 9.99 -7.88 -2.02
N GLY A 105 11.29 -8.08 -1.81
CA GLY A 105 11.91 -7.99 -0.48
C GLY A 105 11.66 -9.19 0.43
N TYR A 106 11.05 -10.26 -0.07
CA TYR A 106 10.77 -11.48 0.70
C TYR A 106 11.37 -12.72 0.03
N SER A 107 11.82 -13.67 0.84
CA SER A 107 12.15 -15.03 0.42
C SER A 107 11.31 -16.01 1.24
N VAL A 108 10.64 -16.93 0.55
CA VAL A 108 9.72 -17.89 1.16
C VAL A 108 10.13 -19.31 0.79
N GLU A 109 10.42 -20.13 1.80
CA GLU A 109 10.78 -21.54 1.65
C GLU A 109 9.65 -22.41 2.22
N MET A 110 9.18 -23.39 1.45
CA MET A 110 8.21 -24.37 1.93
C MET A 110 8.93 -25.39 2.83
N ILE A 111 8.59 -25.42 4.12
CA ILE A 111 9.16 -26.39 5.06
C ILE A 111 8.40 -27.71 4.97
N TRP A 112 7.07 -27.64 4.98
CA TRP A 112 6.21 -28.76 4.66
C TRP A 112 4.79 -28.30 4.36
N GLU A 113 4.07 -29.14 3.63
CA GLU A 113 2.65 -28.98 3.31
C GLU A 113 1.98 -30.34 3.53
N ASP A 114 0.82 -30.32 4.18
CA ASP A 114 0.01 -31.51 4.47
C ASP A 114 -1.45 -31.13 4.14
N GLY A 115 -2.25 -32.08 3.68
CA GLY A 115 -3.61 -31.77 3.26
C GLY A 115 -4.52 -32.98 3.24
N VAL A 116 -5.81 -32.70 3.34
CA VAL A 116 -6.86 -33.72 3.44
C VAL A 116 -8.05 -33.31 2.58
N ASP A 117 -8.58 -34.27 1.84
CA ASP A 117 -9.86 -34.10 1.17
C ASP A 117 -10.98 -34.08 2.22
N THR A 118 -11.81 -33.04 2.17
CA THR A 118 -13.03 -32.92 2.98
C THR A 118 -14.23 -32.88 2.05
N GLU A 119 -15.43 -33.11 2.59
CA GLU A 119 -16.69 -32.95 1.85
C GLU A 119 -16.82 -31.55 1.22
N THR A 120 -16.22 -30.54 1.85
CA THR A 120 -16.26 -29.13 1.41
C THR A 120 -15.07 -28.72 0.52
N GLY A 121 -14.22 -29.68 0.12
CA GLY A 121 -13.03 -29.46 -0.69
C GLY A 121 -11.72 -29.81 0.03
N PHE A 122 -10.60 -29.68 -0.68
CA PHE A 122 -9.28 -29.98 -0.14
C PHE A 122 -8.80 -28.88 0.81
N VAL A 123 -8.48 -29.27 2.04
CA VAL A 123 -7.97 -28.39 3.09
C VAL A 123 -6.48 -28.67 3.26
N ALA A 124 -5.67 -27.62 3.15
CA ALA A 124 -4.22 -27.70 3.30
C ALA A 124 -3.76 -26.94 4.54
N THR A 125 -2.67 -27.43 5.12
CA THR A 125 -1.84 -26.71 6.08
C THR A 125 -0.43 -26.62 5.51
N SER A 126 0.07 -25.40 5.37
CA SER A 126 1.45 -25.15 4.94
C SER A 126 2.23 -24.49 6.08
N VAL A 127 3.46 -24.92 6.28
CA VAL A 127 4.44 -24.24 7.11
C VAL A 127 5.57 -23.75 6.22
N MET A 128 5.75 -22.43 6.21
CA MET A 128 6.71 -21.77 5.35
C MET A 128 7.67 -20.93 6.18
N ARG A 129 8.95 -20.96 5.85
CA ARG A 129 9.91 -20.01 6.38
C ARG A 129 9.86 -18.75 5.54
N VAL A 130 9.66 -17.62 6.20
CA VAL A 130 9.64 -16.30 5.58
C VAL A 130 10.89 -15.57 6.03
N THR A 131 11.61 -14.96 5.09
CA THR A 131 12.75 -14.08 5.36
C THR A 131 12.50 -12.74 4.69
N ARG A 132 12.70 -11.65 5.44
CA ARG A 132 12.47 -10.27 5.01
C ARG A 132 13.81 -9.56 4.80
N ALA A 133 13.92 -8.85 3.69
CA ALA A 133 14.98 -7.88 3.44
C ALA A 133 14.59 -6.50 3.98
N ASP A 134 15.56 -5.60 4.09
CA ASP A 134 15.37 -4.14 4.21
C ASP A 134 14.45 -3.67 5.35
N LEU A 135 14.48 -4.32 6.52
CA LEU A 135 13.62 -3.98 7.67
C LEU A 135 13.72 -2.52 8.11
N GLU A 136 14.92 -1.95 8.11
CA GLU A 136 15.18 -0.59 8.62
C GLU A 136 14.37 0.48 7.86
N PRO A 137 14.37 0.54 6.52
CA PRO A 137 13.45 1.38 5.75
C PRO A 137 11.96 1.25 6.11
N TYR A 138 11.50 0.09 6.57
CA TYR A 138 10.10 -0.14 6.96
C TYR A 138 9.78 0.34 8.39
N GLN A 139 10.77 0.74 9.17
CA GLN A 139 10.59 1.36 10.49
C GLN A 139 10.85 2.87 10.49
N ALA A 140 11.54 3.36 9.47
CA ALA A 140 11.96 4.75 9.40
C ALA A 140 10.78 5.71 9.22
N ALA A 141 10.71 6.74 10.08
CA ALA A 141 9.73 7.81 10.01
C ALA A 141 10.01 8.91 8.96
N PRO A 142 11.26 9.28 8.61
CA PRO A 142 11.51 10.40 7.70
C PRO A 142 10.86 10.28 6.31
N TRP A 143 10.46 11.42 5.74
CA TRP A 143 9.71 11.52 4.49
C TRP A 143 10.40 12.39 3.45
N THR A 144 10.23 11.98 2.20
CA THR A 144 10.36 12.84 1.03
C THR A 144 8.96 13.28 0.59
N MET A 145 8.69 14.58 0.67
CA MET A 145 7.40 15.17 0.27
C MET A 145 7.56 15.84 -1.09
N ALA A 146 7.13 15.18 -2.16
CA ALA A 146 7.36 15.64 -3.51
C ALA A 146 6.09 16.18 -4.17
N ILE A 147 6.25 17.27 -4.92
CA ILE A 147 5.18 17.90 -5.70
C ILE A 147 5.60 18.05 -7.16
N VAL A 148 4.72 17.61 -8.06
CA VAL A 148 4.85 17.81 -9.51
C VAL A 148 4.02 19.03 -9.91
N THR A 149 4.66 20.01 -10.54
CA THR A 149 3.99 21.23 -10.99
C THR A 149 4.45 21.68 -12.37
N GLN A 150 3.58 22.39 -13.07
CA GLN A 150 3.89 23.13 -14.30
C GLN A 150 4.22 24.61 -14.04
N GLY A 151 4.25 25.05 -12.78
CA GLY A 151 4.52 26.44 -12.42
C GLY A 151 3.34 27.40 -12.58
N THR A 152 2.13 26.89 -12.84
CA THR A 152 0.91 27.71 -12.98
C THR A 152 0.09 27.82 -11.70
N ARG A 153 0.34 26.95 -10.71
CA ARG A 153 -0.38 26.89 -9.43
C ARG A 153 0.53 27.22 -8.23
N ILE A 154 1.28 28.31 -8.36
CA ILE A 154 2.30 28.71 -7.38
C ILE A 154 1.76 28.77 -5.95
N GLU A 155 0.61 29.43 -5.76
CA GLU A 155 -0.01 29.52 -4.43
C GLU A 155 -0.35 28.16 -3.82
N ASN A 156 -0.79 27.19 -4.63
CA ASN A 156 -1.11 25.85 -4.14
C ASN A 156 0.15 25.08 -3.73
N VAL A 157 1.23 25.19 -4.53
CA VAL A 157 2.51 24.58 -4.20
C VAL A 157 3.07 25.18 -2.90
N ALA A 158 2.96 26.50 -2.72
CA ALA A 158 3.34 27.16 -1.47
C ALA A 158 2.50 26.67 -0.29
N LYS A 159 1.17 26.49 -0.45
CA LYS A 159 0.29 25.92 0.59
C LYS A 159 0.67 24.49 0.95
N PHE A 160 1.01 23.64 -0.03
CA PHE A 160 1.52 22.29 0.22
C PHE A 160 2.83 22.31 1.03
N CYS A 161 3.79 23.13 0.60
CA CYS A 161 5.07 23.25 1.30
C CYS A 161 4.88 23.74 2.74
N LYS A 162 3.97 24.71 2.93
CA LYS A 162 3.57 25.21 4.24
C LYS A 162 2.97 24.10 5.10
N SER A 163 2.03 23.33 4.57
CA SER A 163 1.33 22.29 5.35
C SER A 163 2.25 21.15 5.79
N VAL A 164 3.33 20.88 5.05
CA VAL A 164 4.42 20.01 5.51
C VAL A 164 5.17 20.65 6.68
N ARG A 165 5.61 21.90 6.53
CA ARG A 165 6.45 22.58 7.55
C ARG A 165 5.72 22.95 8.83
N ASP A 166 4.42 23.19 8.76
CA ASP A 166 3.60 23.43 9.96
C ASP A 166 3.59 22.20 10.88
N GLN A 167 3.70 21.00 10.32
CA GLN A 167 3.69 19.73 11.05
C GLN A 167 5.10 19.14 11.27
N ASP A 168 6.13 19.74 10.67
CA ASP A 168 7.53 19.33 10.76
C ASP A 168 8.44 20.53 11.14
N PRO A 169 8.29 21.07 12.37
CA PRO A 169 9.11 22.20 12.84
C PRO A 169 10.59 21.83 12.96
N GLY A 170 10.88 20.54 13.16
CA GLY A 170 12.25 20.00 13.22
C GLY A 170 12.91 19.84 11.86
N ARG A 171 12.18 20.04 10.76
CA ARG A 171 12.65 19.88 9.37
C ARG A 171 13.31 18.52 9.13
N ILE A 172 12.75 17.47 9.72
CA ILE A 172 13.22 16.09 9.54
C ILE A 172 12.81 15.50 8.20
N HIS A 173 11.87 16.13 7.50
CA HIS A 173 11.40 15.74 6.17
C HIS A 173 11.98 16.65 5.10
N GLU A 174 12.27 16.10 3.93
CA GLU A 174 12.66 16.91 2.77
C GLU A 174 11.44 17.22 1.89
N ILE A 175 11.46 18.38 1.24
CA ILE A 175 10.44 18.78 0.26
C ILE A 175 11.09 18.87 -1.11
N LEU A 176 10.54 18.16 -2.09
CA LEU A 176 11.01 18.17 -3.48
C LEU A 176 10.00 18.84 -4.39
N VAL A 177 10.45 19.78 -5.20
CA VAL A 177 9.64 20.40 -6.24
C VAL A 177 10.18 19.97 -7.60
N HIS A 178 9.38 19.20 -8.35
CA HIS A 178 9.66 18.88 -9.74
C HIS A 178 8.89 19.84 -10.66
N GLY A 179 9.50 20.99 -10.95
CA GLY A 179 8.93 22.07 -11.75
C GLY A 179 9.83 23.30 -11.71
N SER A 180 9.38 24.40 -12.30
CA SER A 180 10.13 25.66 -12.29
C SER A 180 10.34 26.18 -10.86
N PRO A 181 11.53 26.68 -10.52
CA PRO A 181 11.77 27.38 -9.27
C PRO A 181 10.87 28.61 -9.13
N ASP A 182 10.47 28.89 -7.89
CA ASP A 182 9.69 30.08 -7.55
C ASP A 182 10.05 30.55 -6.12
N PRO A 183 10.34 31.86 -5.92
CA PRO A 183 10.74 32.39 -4.61
C PRO A 183 9.71 32.19 -3.49
N SER A 184 8.43 31.99 -3.82
CA SER A 184 7.40 31.72 -2.81
C SER A 184 7.61 30.41 -2.06
N TYR A 185 8.46 29.51 -2.57
CA TYR A 185 8.76 28.23 -1.92
C TYR A 185 9.99 28.31 -1.00
N ASP A 186 10.84 29.33 -1.15
CA ASP A 186 12.10 29.48 -0.41
C ASP A 186 11.97 29.37 1.12
N PRO A 187 10.92 29.94 1.78
CA PRO A 187 10.76 29.83 3.23
C PRO A 187 10.66 28.38 3.75
N TYR A 188 10.31 27.44 2.88
CA TYR A 188 10.05 26.05 3.22
C TYR A 188 11.25 25.13 3.01
N ASP A 189 12.42 25.64 2.61
CA ASP A 189 13.65 24.85 2.35
C ASP A 189 13.36 23.70 1.39
N VAL A 190 12.95 24.08 0.17
CA VAL A 190 12.63 23.12 -0.89
C VAL A 190 13.87 22.80 -1.72
N ARG A 191 13.96 21.56 -2.18
CA ARG A 191 14.96 21.15 -3.18
C ARG A 191 14.29 20.96 -4.53
N TYR A 192 14.77 21.71 -5.51
CA TYR A 192 14.32 21.56 -6.89
C TYR A 192 14.96 20.32 -7.54
N ILE A 193 14.17 19.63 -8.36
CA ILE A 193 14.64 18.55 -9.23
C ILE A 193 14.59 19.07 -10.66
N ASP A 194 15.65 18.76 -11.43
CA ASP A 194 15.77 19.16 -12.82
C ASP A 194 14.50 18.89 -13.61
N THR A 195 14.01 19.95 -14.27
CA THR A 195 12.86 19.87 -15.14
C THR A 195 13.24 19.07 -16.38
N ILE A 196 12.64 17.87 -16.53
CA ILE A 196 12.60 17.21 -17.83
C ILE A 196 11.94 18.19 -18.80
N ALA A 197 12.67 18.63 -19.83
CA ALA A 197 12.16 19.54 -20.84
C ALA A 197 10.89 18.95 -21.45
N GLU A 198 9.80 19.72 -21.40
CA GLU A 198 8.55 19.33 -22.03
C GLU A 198 8.78 19.32 -23.54
N THR A 199 8.57 18.17 -24.20
CA THR A 199 8.67 18.10 -25.66
C THR A 199 7.29 18.35 -26.27
N PRO A 200 7.22 18.83 -27.53
CA PRO A 200 5.95 19.02 -28.24
C PRO A 200 5.08 17.76 -28.30
N GLU A 201 5.71 16.57 -28.21
CA GLU A 201 5.07 15.25 -28.25
C GLU A 201 4.44 14.82 -26.91
N GLY A 202 4.63 15.61 -25.84
CA GLY A 202 3.99 15.43 -24.54
C GLY A 202 4.92 14.91 -23.45
N ILE A 203 4.47 15.12 -22.21
CA ILE A 203 5.19 14.71 -21.00
C ILE A 203 4.72 13.32 -20.59
N THR A 204 5.66 12.47 -20.23
CA THR A 204 5.39 11.24 -19.50
C THR A 204 5.40 11.56 -18.01
N LEU A 205 4.22 11.70 -17.41
CA LEU A 205 4.06 11.95 -15.97
C LEU A 205 4.79 10.88 -15.14
N GLY A 206 4.81 9.63 -15.64
CA GLY A 206 5.62 8.53 -15.09
C GLY A 206 7.11 8.87 -14.98
N ARG A 207 7.73 9.46 -16.01
CA ARG A 207 9.16 9.86 -15.96
C ARG A 207 9.43 10.88 -14.86
N LYS A 208 8.54 11.86 -14.68
CA LYS A 208 8.66 12.86 -13.60
C LYS A 208 8.62 12.18 -12.22
N LYS A 209 7.64 11.29 -12.01
CA LYS A 209 7.50 10.50 -10.76
C LYS A 209 8.70 9.56 -10.52
N ASN A 210 9.24 8.95 -11.57
CA ASN A 210 10.45 8.11 -11.50
C ASN A 210 11.71 8.93 -11.15
N THR A 211 11.86 10.14 -11.70
CA THR A 211 12.96 11.05 -11.33
C THR A 211 12.86 11.49 -9.87
N ILE A 212 11.65 11.79 -9.39
CA ILE A 212 11.40 12.04 -7.96
C ILE A 212 11.84 10.85 -7.11
N ALA A 213 11.42 9.63 -7.47
CA ALA A 213 11.80 8.42 -6.74
C ALA A 213 13.32 8.24 -6.67
N ARG A 214 14.05 8.51 -7.76
CA ARG A 214 15.53 8.47 -7.78
C ARG A 214 16.16 9.56 -6.91
N ALA A 215 15.57 10.76 -6.88
CA ALA A 215 16.09 11.89 -6.12
C ALA A 215 15.78 11.83 -4.62
N ALA A 216 14.73 11.12 -4.20
CA ALA A 216 14.31 10.99 -2.81
C ALA A 216 15.45 10.47 -1.89
N ARG A 217 15.60 11.03 -0.70
CA ARG A 217 16.63 10.65 0.28
C ARG A 217 16.06 9.84 1.43
N HIS A 218 14.76 9.94 1.67
CA HIS A 218 14.12 9.26 2.79
C HIS A 218 13.38 7.98 2.39
N PRO A 219 13.17 7.03 3.32
CA PRO A 219 12.50 5.76 3.04
C PRO A 219 11.03 5.88 2.66
N ASN A 220 10.33 6.88 3.17
CA ASN A 220 8.94 7.17 2.81
C ASN A 220 8.89 8.27 1.75
N LEU A 221 8.02 8.10 0.76
CA LEU A 221 7.85 9.04 -0.34
C LEU A 221 6.37 9.31 -0.60
N LEU A 222 5.99 10.58 -0.52
CA LEU A 222 4.71 11.06 -1.05
C LEU A 222 4.97 11.82 -2.34
N ILE A 223 4.21 11.53 -3.39
CA ILE A 223 4.22 12.29 -4.63
C ILE A 223 2.82 12.83 -4.87
N ALA A 224 2.68 14.16 -4.92
CA ALA A 224 1.43 14.85 -5.17
C ALA A 224 1.51 15.74 -6.42
N HIS A 225 0.35 15.99 -7.02
CA HIS A 225 0.17 17.07 -7.98
C HIS A 225 0.03 18.42 -7.24
N ASP A 226 0.17 19.54 -7.96
CA ASP A 226 0.07 20.91 -7.47
C ASP A 226 -1.35 21.41 -7.11
N ARG A 227 -2.16 20.48 -6.60
CA ARG A 227 -3.55 20.69 -6.21
C ARG A 227 -3.87 20.08 -4.85
N TYR A 228 -2.86 19.70 -4.07
CA TYR A 228 -3.06 19.06 -2.78
C TYR A 228 -2.47 19.91 -1.68
N VAL A 229 -3.12 19.88 -0.52
CA VAL A 229 -2.61 20.38 0.75
C VAL A 229 -2.77 19.25 1.75
N LEU A 230 -1.76 19.00 2.56
CA LEU A 230 -1.86 17.98 3.63
C LEU A 230 -2.63 18.58 4.79
N ASP A 231 -3.59 17.84 5.33
CA ASP A 231 -4.34 18.32 6.47
C ASP A 231 -3.53 18.12 7.77
N ASP A 232 -3.96 18.78 8.84
CA ASP A 232 -3.38 18.61 10.16
C ASP A 232 -3.47 17.15 10.63
N GLY A 233 -2.39 16.64 11.21
CA GLY A 233 -2.30 15.27 11.69
C GLY A 233 -1.87 14.26 10.62
N PHE A 234 -1.46 14.69 9.43
CA PHE A 234 -0.97 13.81 8.36
C PHE A 234 0.13 12.84 8.86
N PHE A 235 1.16 13.36 9.54
CA PHE A 235 2.25 12.53 10.06
C PHE A 235 1.83 11.67 11.25
N GLU A 236 1.00 12.21 12.16
CA GLU A 236 0.44 11.44 13.27
C GLU A 236 -0.40 10.24 12.78
N GLY A 237 -1.12 10.41 11.67
CA GLY A 237 -1.84 9.33 10.99
C GLY A 237 -0.90 8.20 10.57
N PHE A 238 0.30 8.51 10.09
CA PHE A 238 1.32 7.50 9.77
C PHE A 238 2.00 6.89 11.00
N GLU A 239 2.14 7.61 12.10
CA GLU A 239 2.59 7.02 13.37
C GLU A 239 1.60 5.96 13.88
N LYS A 240 0.29 6.22 13.72
CA LYS A 240 -0.77 5.27 14.09
C LYS A 240 -0.93 4.13 13.08
N PHE A 241 -0.78 4.42 11.79
CA PHE A 241 -0.88 3.42 10.71
C PHE A 241 0.35 2.53 10.61
N GLY A 242 1.52 3.06 10.96
CA GLY A 242 2.81 2.38 10.90
C GLY A 242 3.50 2.48 9.53
N TYR A 243 4.83 2.45 9.57
CA TYR A 243 5.67 2.60 8.39
C TYR A 243 5.87 1.30 7.60
N ASP A 244 5.35 0.16 8.04
CA ASP A 244 5.48 -1.10 7.30
C ASP A 244 4.40 -1.18 6.20
N PHE A 245 4.62 -0.51 5.06
CA PHE A 245 3.76 -0.50 3.86
C PHE A 245 4.62 -0.42 2.59
N ASP A 246 4.06 -0.58 1.39
CA ASP A 246 4.81 -0.48 0.13
C ASP A 246 4.20 0.56 -0.83
N LEU A 247 2.88 0.47 -1.06
CA LEU A 247 2.05 1.42 -1.80
C LEU A 247 0.79 1.67 -0.98
N CYS A 248 0.46 2.94 -0.76
CA CYS A 248 -0.67 3.34 0.06
C CYS A 248 -1.41 4.54 -0.57
N ALA A 249 -2.74 4.48 -0.53
CA ALA A 249 -3.59 5.66 -0.62
C ALA A 249 -3.74 6.28 0.78
N ILE A 250 -4.08 7.58 0.80
CA ILE A 250 -4.56 8.26 2.00
C ILE A 250 -5.99 8.75 1.76
N HIS A 251 -6.70 9.13 2.81
CA HIS A 251 -8.00 9.75 2.64
C HIS A 251 -7.84 11.12 1.99
N GLN A 252 -8.64 11.41 0.97
CA GLN A 252 -8.56 12.67 0.22
C GLN A 252 -9.96 13.28 0.16
N THR A 253 -10.03 14.61 0.21
CA THR A 253 -11.30 15.35 0.16
C THR A 253 -11.26 16.48 -0.87
N TYR A 254 -12.44 16.95 -1.28
CA TYR A 254 -12.63 18.26 -1.88
C TYR A 254 -12.64 19.34 -0.79
N GLU A 255 -12.55 20.61 -1.19
CA GLU A 255 -12.56 21.76 -0.27
C GLU A 255 -13.83 21.87 0.60
N ASP A 256 -14.94 21.25 0.16
CA ASP A 256 -16.19 21.19 0.95
C ASP A 256 -16.32 19.93 1.81
N GLY A 257 -15.26 19.13 1.90
CA GLY A 257 -15.18 17.95 2.76
C GLY A 257 -15.75 16.66 2.15
N GLU A 258 -16.33 16.70 0.94
CA GLU A 258 -16.72 15.46 0.26
C GLU A 258 -15.49 14.61 -0.11
N ALA A 259 -15.65 13.28 -0.09
CA ALA A 259 -14.57 12.34 -0.41
C ALA A 259 -14.11 12.51 -1.87
N TYR A 260 -12.80 12.60 -2.05
CA TYR A 260 -12.12 12.55 -3.34
C TYR A 260 -11.68 11.09 -3.62
N PRO A 261 -11.82 10.59 -4.86
CA PRO A 261 -11.55 9.19 -5.18
C PRO A 261 -10.05 8.86 -5.16
N SER A 262 -9.51 8.54 -3.98
CA SER A 262 -8.09 8.22 -3.78
C SER A 262 -7.75 6.73 -3.90
N TYR A 263 -8.70 5.87 -3.51
CA TYR A 263 -8.60 4.42 -3.57
C TYR A 263 -9.71 3.90 -4.48
N CYS A 264 -9.32 3.31 -5.60
CA CYS A 264 -10.24 3.00 -6.70
C CYS A 264 -9.98 1.62 -7.29
N ALA A 265 -10.96 1.09 -8.02
CA ALA A 265 -10.82 -0.12 -8.80
C ALA A 265 -11.27 0.10 -10.24
N LEU A 266 -10.62 -0.59 -11.17
CA LEU A 266 -11.04 -0.62 -12.56
C LEU A 266 -12.07 -1.74 -12.75
N ASN A 267 -13.25 -1.41 -13.29
CA ASN A 267 -14.29 -2.40 -13.58
C ASN A 267 -14.02 -3.10 -14.93
N ALA A 268 -12.86 -3.75 -15.04
CA ALA A 268 -12.48 -4.59 -16.18
C ALA A 268 -11.27 -5.45 -15.84
N THR A 269 -11.16 -6.60 -16.52
CA THR A 269 -9.95 -7.42 -16.49
C THR A 269 -8.88 -6.83 -17.41
N GLY A 270 -7.68 -6.58 -16.91
CA GLY A 270 -6.56 -6.14 -17.75
C GLY A 270 -6.24 -4.64 -17.66
N LEU A 271 -5.28 -4.19 -18.47
CA LEU A 271 -4.97 -2.78 -18.67
C LEU A 271 -5.77 -2.27 -19.87
N VAL A 272 -7.03 -1.92 -19.62
CA VAL A 272 -7.98 -1.41 -20.63
C VAL A 272 -8.70 -0.18 -20.10
N TRP A 273 -9.23 0.66 -20.99
CA TRP A 273 -10.11 1.75 -20.57
C TRP A 273 -11.45 1.18 -20.13
N ALA A 274 -11.82 1.42 -18.88
CA ALA A 274 -13.08 0.96 -18.31
C ALA A 274 -13.57 1.94 -17.24
N PRO A 275 -14.87 1.85 -16.86
CA PRO A 275 -15.40 2.61 -15.75
C PRO A 275 -14.58 2.37 -14.48
N THR A 276 -14.40 3.44 -13.74
CA THR A 276 -13.64 3.41 -12.49
C THR A 276 -14.60 3.52 -11.32
N VAL A 277 -14.20 2.88 -10.22
CA VAL A 277 -15.04 2.74 -9.04
C VAL A 277 -14.29 3.27 -7.84
N HIS A 278 -14.90 4.18 -7.08
CA HIS A 278 -14.37 4.61 -5.80
C HIS A 278 -14.72 3.58 -4.73
N CYS A 279 -13.71 3.07 -4.04
CA CYS A 279 -13.84 2.00 -3.05
C CYS A 279 -13.83 2.59 -1.64
N GLU A 280 -14.98 2.54 -0.97
CA GLU A 280 -15.16 3.06 0.40
C GLU A 280 -14.97 1.97 1.46
N ASN A 281 -15.14 0.69 1.10
CA ASN A 281 -14.89 -0.43 1.99
C ASN A 281 -13.43 -0.88 1.90
N TYR A 282 -12.59 -0.39 2.80
CA TYR A 282 -11.15 -0.69 2.81
C TYR A 282 -10.82 -2.14 3.21
N ASN A 283 -11.80 -2.93 3.66
CA ASN A 283 -11.64 -4.37 3.88
C ASN A 283 -11.87 -5.19 2.60
N ILE A 284 -12.19 -4.54 1.47
CA ILE A 284 -12.31 -5.17 0.16
C ILE A 284 -11.14 -4.72 -0.72
N LEU A 285 -10.39 -5.70 -1.24
CA LEU A 285 -9.36 -5.51 -2.24
C LEU A 285 -9.84 -6.11 -3.56
N HIS A 286 -10.21 -5.26 -4.49
CA HIS A 286 -10.59 -5.68 -5.83
C HIS A 286 -9.37 -6.15 -6.64
N ALA A 287 -9.57 -7.02 -7.61
CA ALA A 287 -8.47 -7.58 -8.41
C ALA A 287 -7.69 -6.49 -9.17
N ASN A 288 -8.37 -5.43 -9.61
CA ASN A 288 -7.80 -4.30 -10.34
C ASN A 288 -7.84 -3.02 -9.48
N GLN A 289 -7.59 -3.16 -8.17
CA GLN A 289 -7.44 -2.03 -7.26
C GLN A 289 -6.22 -1.19 -7.63
N TYR A 290 -6.36 0.13 -7.54
CA TYR A 290 -5.29 1.09 -7.73
C TYR A 290 -5.44 2.33 -6.84
N VAL A 291 -4.31 3.03 -6.66
CA VAL A 291 -4.26 4.32 -5.98
C VAL A 291 -4.31 5.43 -7.01
N ASN A 292 -5.15 6.44 -6.81
CA ASN A 292 -5.28 7.56 -7.73
C ASN A 292 -3.95 8.32 -7.91
N GLY A 293 -3.59 8.62 -9.16
CA GLY A 293 -2.31 9.22 -9.53
C GLY A 293 -2.08 10.65 -9.04
N GLY A 294 -3.11 11.34 -8.54
CA GLY A 294 -3.00 12.71 -8.06
C GLY A 294 -2.16 12.85 -6.79
N LEU A 295 -2.27 11.91 -5.87
CA LEU A 295 -1.43 11.83 -4.67
C LEU A 295 -1.25 10.36 -4.28
N MET A 296 0.00 9.91 -4.28
CA MET A 296 0.38 8.52 -4.02
C MET A 296 1.49 8.45 -2.96
N VAL A 297 1.42 7.43 -2.11
CA VAL A 297 2.41 7.19 -1.04
C VAL A 297 3.11 5.85 -1.28
N PHE A 298 4.43 5.87 -1.24
CA PHE A 298 5.28 4.72 -1.52
C PHE A 298 6.36 4.55 -0.46
N LYS A 299 6.91 3.34 -0.38
CA LYS A 299 8.30 3.19 0.00
C LYS A 299 9.20 3.55 -1.17
N THR A 300 10.20 4.38 -0.89
CA THR A 300 11.12 4.89 -1.90
C THR A 300 11.84 3.74 -2.61
N HIS A 301 12.31 2.73 -1.87
CA HIS A 301 13.04 1.61 -2.46
C HIS A 301 12.15 0.72 -3.32
N THR A 302 10.89 0.51 -2.95
CA THR A 302 9.97 -0.32 -3.75
C THR A 302 9.54 0.38 -5.03
N LEU A 303 9.29 1.70 -5.01
CA LEU A 303 9.00 2.45 -6.23
C LEU A 303 10.21 2.49 -7.18
N ARG A 304 11.43 2.58 -6.65
CA ARG A 304 12.65 2.50 -7.47
C ARG A 304 12.79 1.16 -8.19
N ALA A 305 12.34 0.08 -7.55
CA ALA A 305 12.35 -1.26 -8.13
C ALA A 305 11.15 -1.52 -9.06
N ASN A 306 10.03 -0.84 -8.85
CA ASN A 306 8.76 -1.03 -9.55
C ASN A 306 8.29 0.32 -10.13
N GLN A 307 9.06 0.82 -11.08
CA GLN A 307 8.91 2.17 -11.64
C GLN A 307 7.62 2.32 -12.44
N PHE A 308 7.15 3.57 -12.57
CA PHE A 308 6.10 3.91 -13.53
C PHE A 308 6.58 3.58 -14.96
N ASN A 309 5.65 3.15 -15.83
CA ASN A 309 5.97 2.95 -17.23
C ASN A 309 6.21 4.28 -17.97
N ASP A 310 7.47 4.51 -18.34
CA ASP A 310 7.95 5.71 -19.04
C ASP A 310 7.43 5.85 -20.50
N LEU A 311 6.64 4.90 -20.99
CA LEU A 311 5.94 4.96 -22.27
C LEU A 311 4.54 5.59 -22.17
N LEU A 312 3.98 5.71 -20.97
CA LEU A 312 2.66 6.28 -20.75
C LEU A 312 2.75 7.81 -20.64
N TYR A 313 2.04 8.49 -21.54
CA TYR A 313 1.88 9.93 -21.52
C TYR A 313 0.84 10.36 -20.48
N TRP A 314 0.74 11.68 -20.27
CA TRP A 314 -0.30 12.25 -19.43
C TRP A 314 -1.69 11.73 -19.79
N ASN A 315 -2.48 11.37 -18.77
CA ASN A 315 -3.82 10.81 -18.90
C ASN A 315 -3.89 9.45 -19.63
N GLN A 316 -2.87 8.61 -19.47
CA GLN A 316 -2.83 7.23 -19.99
C GLN A 316 -2.78 6.16 -18.88
N ALA A 317 -3.46 6.43 -17.75
CA ALA A 317 -3.65 5.49 -16.64
C ALA A 317 -2.33 4.95 -16.05
N GLU A 318 -1.33 5.82 -15.85
CA GLU A 318 -0.04 5.43 -15.29
C GLU A 318 -0.15 4.96 -13.83
N ASP A 319 -1.16 5.46 -13.12
CA ASP A 319 -1.50 5.12 -11.75
C ASP A 319 -2.13 3.73 -11.63
N VAL A 320 -3.00 3.36 -12.58
CA VAL A 320 -3.55 2.01 -12.72
C VAL A 320 -2.43 1.01 -13.04
N GLU A 321 -1.57 1.35 -14.00
CA GLU A 321 -0.48 0.48 -14.43
C GLU A 321 0.53 0.21 -13.31
N VAL A 322 1.02 1.26 -12.63
CA VAL A 322 1.99 1.06 -11.53
C VAL A 322 1.37 0.30 -10.36
N SER A 323 0.10 0.54 -10.03
CA SER A 323 -0.59 -0.18 -8.94
C SER A 323 -0.72 -1.68 -9.27
N ARG A 324 -0.93 -1.99 -10.54
CA ARG A 324 -0.91 -3.37 -11.04
C ARG A 324 0.48 -3.99 -10.90
N VAL A 325 1.54 -3.29 -11.29
CA VAL A 325 2.93 -3.77 -11.11
C VAL A 325 3.20 -4.12 -9.65
N PHE A 326 2.83 -3.24 -8.71
CA PHE A 326 2.96 -3.49 -7.27
C PHE A 326 2.16 -4.73 -6.83
N THR A 327 0.91 -4.85 -7.28
CA THR A 327 0.05 -5.99 -6.95
C THR A 327 0.61 -7.32 -7.48
N GLU A 328 1.11 -7.33 -8.72
CA GLU A 328 1.76 -8.49 -9.35
C GLU A 328 3.10 -8.84 -8.68
N ALA A 329 3.79 -7.84 -8.10
CA ALA A 329 4.96 -7.99 -7.25
C ALA A 329 4.61 -8.35 -5.79
N GLY A 330 3.38 -8.79 -5.51
CA GLY A 330 2.95 -9.24 -4.19
C GLY A 330 2.83 -8.15 -3.13
N MET A 331 2.70 -6.88 -3.55
CA MET A 331 2.56 -5.69 -2.69
C MET A 331 1.22 -5.01 -2.97
N PRO A 332 0.10 -5.50 -2.40
CA PRO A 332 -1.22 -4.94 -2.68
C PRO A 332 -1.31 -3.49 -2.16
N PRO A 333 -2.02 -2.59 -2.87
CA PRO A 333 -2.19 -1.21 -2.44
C PRO A 333 -3.02 -1.17 -1.15
N ARG A 334 -2.54 -0.42 -0.16
CA ARG A 334 -3.23 -0.22 1.14
C ARG A 334 -3.95 1.12 1.20
N MET A 335 -4.83 1.25 2.18
CA MET A 335 -5.47 2.51 2.55
C MET A 335 -5.07 2.93 3.96
N ASN A 336 -4.42 4.08 4.09
CA ASN A 336 -4.23 4.76 5.36
C ASN A 336 -5.33 5.83 5.51
N TYR A 337 -6.41 5.47 6.21
CA TYR A 337 -7.54 6.36 6.45
C TYR A 337 -7.30 7.37 7.60
N LEU A 338 -6.15 7.30 8.28
CA LEU A 338 -5.80 8.16 9.41
C LEU A 338 -5.02 9.41 9.00
N SER A 339 -4.44 9.39 7.80
CA SER A 339 -3.78 10.56 7.19
C SER A 339 -4.69 11.11 6.09
N THR A 340 -4.80 12.44 6.01
CA THR A 340 -5.74 13.11 5.12
C THR A 340 -5.07 14.23 4.30
N ALA A 341 -5.62 14.53 3.13
CA ALA A 341 -5.22 15.67 2.30
C ALA A 341 -6.41 16.25 1.53
N THR A 342 -6.44 17.57 1.40
CA THR A 342 -7.48 18.29 0.67
C THR A 342 -7.03 18.65 -0.74
N THR A 343 -7.89 18.43 -1.73
CA THR A 343 -7.72 18.91 -3.10
C THR A 343 -8.20 20.35 -3.23
N VAL A 344 -7.38 21.22 -3.83
CA VAL A 344 -7.63 22.66 -3.94
C VAL A 344 -7.87 23.07 -5.40
N GLY A 345 -8.97 23.77 -5.65
CA GLY A 345 -9.31 24.29 -6.97
C GLY A 345 -9.64 23.20 -7.99
N ILE A 346 -10.26 22.10 -7.55
CA ILE A 346 -10.70 20.99 -8.41
C ILE A 346 -12.24 20.95 -8.46
N PRO A 347 -12.84 21.18 -9.63
CA PRO A 347 -14.29 21.10 -9.75
C PRO A 347 -14.75 19.64 -9.67
N LYS A 348 -15.81 19.40 -8.89
CA LYS A 348 -16.44 18.07 -8.75
C LYS A 348 -16.94 17.48 -10.06
N ALA A 349 -17.24 18.31 -11.07
CA ALA A 349 -17.64 17.84 -12.39
C ALA A 349 -16.57 16.93 -13.04
N ALA A 350 -15.27 17.11 -12.71
CA ALA A 350 -14.21 16.22 -13.16
C ALA A 350 -14.28 14.80 -12.53
N ALA A 351 -15.08 14.63 -11.47
CA ALA A 351 -15.30 13.37 -10.77
C ALA A 351 -16.50 12.57 -11.29
N THR A 352 -17.22 13.08 -12.28
CA THR A 352 -18.39 12.40 -12.88
C THR A 352 -18.05 11.10 -13.62
N GLN A 353 -16.76 10.76 -13.72
CA GLN A 353 -16.27 9.49 -14.28
C GLN A 353 -16.24 8.34 -13.26
N TRP A 354 -16.41 8.62 -11.96
CA TRP A 354 -16.32 7.61 -10.90
C TRP A 354 -17.70 7.16 -10.46
N THR A 355 -17.89 5.85 -10.43
CA THR A 355 -19.06 5.23 -9.79
C THR A 355 -18.72 4.78 -8.38
N ARG A 356 -19.71 4.62 -7.49
CA ARG A 356 -19.48 4.09 -6.13
C ARG A 356 -19.45 2.56 -6.14
N ASP A 357 -18.76 1.98 -5.15
CA ASP A 357 -18.52 0.54 -5.01
C ASP A 357 -19.78 -0.35 -4.95
N THR A 358 -20.97 0.25 -4.81
CA THR A 358 -22.24 -0.49 -4.82
C THR A 358 -22.54 -1.19 -6.16
N ASN A 359 -21.79 -0.88 -7.22
CA ASN A 359 -22.04 -1.35 -8.58
C ASN A 359 -21.00 -2.36 -9.11
N MET A 360 -20.00 -2.75 -8.31
CA MET A 360 -19.02 -3.75 -8.71
C MET A 360 -19.54 -5.15 -8.39
N ASP A 361 -19.48 -6.04 -9.39
CA ASP A 361 -19.54 -7.47 -9.12
C ASP A 361 -18.18 -7.86 -8.49
N PRO A 362 -18.14 -8.36 -7.24
CA PRO A 362 -16.89 -8.78 -6.60
C PRO A 362 -16.20 -9.95 -7.33
N PHE A 363 -16.83 -10.52 -8.37
CA PHE A 363 -16.32 -11.63 -9.18
C PHE A 363 -15.76 -11.23 -10.55
N ASN A 364 -15.72 -9.94 -10.90
CA ASN A 364 -15.14 -9.42 -12.17
C ASN A 364 -13.69 -8.95 -12.05
#